data_AF-A0A0S7XUB0-F1
#
_entry.id   AF-A0A0S7XUB0-F1
#
_cell.length_a   1.000
_cell.length_b   1.000
_cell.length_c   1.000
_cell.angle_alpha   90.00
_cell.angle_beta   90.00
_cell.angle_gamma   90.00
#
_symmetry.space_group_name_H-M   'P 1'
#
loop_
_entity.id
_entity.type
_entity.pdbx_description
1 polymer ?
#
loop_
_entity_poly.entity_id
_entity_poly.type
_entity_poly.pdbx_seq_one_letter_code
_entity_poly.pdbx_strand_id
1 'polypeptide(L)'
;MAKRRKVEKKEKGLGFGLLDLLFPLVTIPIKAPIWMGKTLRDAAIKELTDESRVREELLELQMRYEMDEISKEKYEEKEKALMERLEAIRKYKEE
;
A
#
# COMPACT_ATOMS: atom_id res chain seq x y z
N MET A 1 33.45 34.32 42.03
CA MET A 1 32.06 34.83 41.99
C MET A 1 31.40 34.39 40.68
N ALA A 2 30.25 33.74 40.79
CA ALA A 2 29.68 32.89 39.76
C ALA A 2 29.01 33.64 38.59
N LYS A 3 29.29 33.13 37.38
CA LYS A 3 28.77 33.53 36.07
C LYS A 3 27.28 33.20 35.97
N ARG A 4 26.39 34.17 36.21
CA ARG A 4 24.95 34.02 35.93
C ARG A 4 24.68 34.30 34.45
N ARG A 5 24.79 33.28 33.60
CA ARG A 5 24.19 33.33 32.25
C ARG A 5 22.68 33.22 32.42
N LYS A 6 21.94 34.29 32.15
CA LYS A 6 20.48 34.20 31.95
C LYS A 6 20.26 33.39 30.68
N VAL A 7 19.77 32.17 30.84
CA VAL A 7 19.24 31.36 29.76
C VAL A 7 17.81 31.84 29.53
N GLU A 8 17.64 32.74 28.58
CA GLU A 8 16.32 33.16 28.11
C GLU A 8 15.77 32.03 27.21
N LYS A 9 15.04 31.09 27.82
CA LYS A 9 14.26 30.10 27.07
C LYS A 9 13.08 30.82 26.43
N LYS A 10 13.17 31.11 25.13
CA LYS A 10 12.02 31.47 24.29
C LYS A 10 11.11 30.24 24.18
N GLU A 11 10.10 30.17 25.02
CA GLU A 11 8.97 29.27 24.81
C GLU A 11 8.24 29.72 23.53
N LYS A 12 8.39 28.95 22.46
CA LYS A 12 7.54 29.10 21.27
C LYS A 12 6.17 28.54 21.62
N GLY A 13 5.29 29.40 22.12
CA GLY A 13 3.87 29.08 22.22
C GLY A 13 3.32 28.83 20.82
N LEU A 14 3.00 27.57 20.51
CA LEU A 14 2.19 27.24 19.35
C LEU A 14 0.77 27.72 19.67
N GLY A 15 0.42 28.93 19.24
CA GLY A 15 -0.90 29.49 19.42
C GLY A 15 -1.91 28.76 18.54
N PHE A 16 -2.61 27.78 19.09
CA PHE A 16 -3.72 27.10 18.43
C PHE A 16 -4.98 27.96 18.60
N GLY A 17 -5.48 28.54 17.52
CA GLY A 17 -6.61 29.47 17.52
C GLY A 17 -7.94 28.82 17.12
N LEU A 18 -9.05 29.54 17.29
CA LEU A 18 -10.39 29.12 16.84
C LEU A 18 -10.43 28.76 15.34
N LEU A 19 -9.63 29.45 14.53
CA LEU A 19 -9.52 29.18 13.10
C LEU A 19 -8.94 27.78 12.81
N ASP A 20 -8.02 27.29 13.65
CA ASP A 20 -7.42 25.96 13.52
C ASP A 20 -8.43 24.83 13.81
N LEU A 21 -9.48 25.12 14.60
CA LEU A 21 -10.61 24.21 14.84
C LEU A 21 -11.69 24.28 13.76
N LEU A 22 -11.95 25.45 13.20
CA LEU A 22 -13.03 25.65 12.22
C LEU A 22 -12.62 25.26 10.79
N PHE A 23 -11.35 25.45 10.43
CA PHE A 23 -10.85 25.16 9.09
C PHE A 23 -10.98 23.67 8.66
N PRO A 24 -10.73 22.68 9.54
CA PRO A 24 -11.00 21.28 9.23
C PRO A 24 -12.49 21.01 8.96
N LEU A 25 -13.41 21.59 9.75
CA LEU A 25 -14.84 21.34 9.65
C LEU A 25 -15.41 21.68 8.26
N VAL A 26 -14.93 22.78 7.67
CA VAL A 26 -15.34 23.20 6.32
C VAL A 26 -14.65 22.40 5.22
N THR A 27 -13.42 21.92 5.45
CA THR A 27 -12.64 21.22 4.41
C THR A 27 -12.82 19.70 4.39
N ILE A 28 -13.35 19.10 5.46
CA ILE A 28 -13.63 17.65 5.56
C ILE A 28 -14.52 17.12 4.43
N PRO A 29 -15.66 17.76 4.06
CA PRO A 29 -16.56 17.21 3.03
C PRO A 29 -15.90 17.04 1.66
N ILE A 30 -14.90 17.86 1.34
CA ILE A 30 -14.16 17.81 0.07
C ILE A 30 -12.99 16.81 0.17
N LYS A 31 -12.27 16.82 1.30
CA LYS A 31 -11.06 16.01 1.48
C LYS A 31 -11.37 14.54 1.77
N ALA A 32 -12.48 14.24 2.46
CA ALA A 32 -12.80 12.89 2.88
C ALA A 32 -13.06 11.93 1.70
N PRO A 33 -13.85 12.29 0.66
CA PRO A 33 -14.03 11.44 -0.52
C PRO A 33 -12.74 11.22 -1.32
N ILE A 34 -11.91 12.26 -1.46
CA ILE A 34 -10.62 12.17 -2.17
C ILE A 34 -9.68 11.21 -1.45
N TRP A 35 -9.60 11.32 -0.12
CA TRP A 35 -8.80 10.42 0.70
C TRP A 35 -9.32 8.98 0.63
N MET A 36 -10.64 8.76 0.74
CA MET A 36 -11.24 7.42 0.60
C MET A 36 -10.98 6.81 -0.78
N GLY A 37 -11.14 7.58 -1.85
CA GLY A 37 -10.84 7.12 -3.21
C GLY A 37 -9.36 6.75 -3.38
N LYS A 38 -8.45 7.52 -2.79
CA LYS A 38 -7.02 7.19 -2.76
C LYS A 38 -6.76 5.90 -1.99
N THR A 39 -7.30 5.75 -0.78
CA THR A 39 -7.11 4.54 0.04
C THR A 39 -7.68 3.30 -0.63
N LEU A 40 -8.85 3.41 -1.27
CA LEU A 40 -9.46 2.32 -2.02
C LEU A 40 -8.61 1.94 -3.25
N ARG A 41 -8.11 2.94 -3.98
CA ARG A 41 -7.18 2.74 -5.09
C ARG A 41 -5.89 2.07 -4.62
N ASP A 42 -5.29 2.56 -3.54
CA ASP A 42 -4.04 2.02 -2.99
C ASP A 42 -4.23 0.57 -2.50
N ALA A 43 -5.38 0.27 -1.88
CA ALA A 43 -5.75 -1.10 -1.50
C ALA A 43 -5.98 -2.00 -2.72
N ALA A 44 -6.68 -1.52 -3.75
CA ALA A 44 -6.90 -2.25 -4.98
C ALA A 44 -5.59 -2.50 -5.75
N ILE A 45 -4.69 -1.52 -5.80
CA ILE A 45 -3.35 -1.67 -6.39
C ILE A 45 -2.55 -2.68 -5.58
N LYS A 46 -2.57 -2.59 -4.24
CA LYS A 46 -1.86 -3.54 -3.37
C LYS A 46 -2.35 -4.96 -3.60
N GLU A 47 -3.66 -5.16 -3.71
CA GLU A 47 -4.28 -6.45 -3.99
C GLU A 47 -3.90 -6.99 -5.39
N LEU A 48 -3.98 -6.13 -6.41
CA LEU A 48 -3.63 -6.47 -7.79
C LEU A 48 -2.13 -6.74 -7.99
N THR A 49 -1.28 -6.10 -7.18
CA THR A 49 0.18 -6.23 -7.22
C THR A 49 0.73 -7.15 -6.14
N ASP A 50 -0.14 -7.89 -5.45
CA ASP A 50 0.30 -8.86 -4.46
C ASP A 50 0.84 -10.12 -5.17
N GLU A 51 2.16 -10.17 -5.30
CA GLU A 51 2.88 -11.33 -5.81
C GLU A 51 2.60 -12.59 -4.99
N SER A 52 2.19 -12.46 -3.73
CA SER A 52 1.87 -13.60 -2.86
C SER A 52 0.69 -14.39 -3.39
N ARG A 53 -0.32 -13.72 -3.96
CA ARG A 53 -1.48 -14.38 -4.57
C ARG A 53 -1.11 -15.21 -5.79
N VAL A 54 -0.27 -14.67 -6.68
CA VAL A 54 0.20 -15.41 -7.86
C VAL A 54 1.09 -16.59 -7.46
N ARG A 55 1.90 -16.44 -6.41
CA ARG A 55 2.70 -17.55 -5.86
C ARG A 55 1.84 -18.64 -5.20
N GLU A 56 0.75 -18.27 -4.54
CA GLU A 56 -0.22 -19.21 -3.98
C GLU A 56 -0.95 -19.98 -5.11
N GLU A 57 -1.37 -19.28 -6.18
CA GLU A 57 -1.96 -19.90 -7.37
C GLU A 57 -0.97 -20.87 -8.06
N LEU A 58 0.33 -20.55 -8.11
CA LEU A 58 1.38 -21.45 -8.62
C LEU A 58 1.56 -22.70 -7.74
N LEU A 59 1.57 -22.53 -6.41
CA LEU A 59 1.63 -23.64 -5.46
C LEU A 59 0.44 -24.59 -5.60
N GLU A 60 -0.77 -24.05 -5.68
CA GLU A 60 -1.98 -24.85 -5.92
C GLU A 60 -1.90 -25.60 -7.25
N LEU A 61 -1.46 -24.93 -8.32
CA LEU A 61 -1.29 -25.53 -9.64
C LEU A 61 -0.30 -26.71 -9.60
N GLN A 62 0.82 -26.56 -8.89
CA GLN A 62 1.82 -27.62 -8.73
C GLN A 62 1.27 -28.80 -7.93
N MET A 63 0.58 -28.56 -6.81
CA MET A 63 -0.05 -29.64 -6.04
C MET A 63 -1.04 -30.45 -6.88
N ARG A 64 -1.84 -29.77 -7.71
CA ARG A 64 -2.83 -30.43 -8.58
C ARG A 64 -2.16 -31.26 -9.68
N TYR A 65 -1.01 -30.82 -10.18
CA TYR A 65 -0.22 -31.62 -11.12
C TYR A 65 0.42 -32.83 -10.44
N GLU A 66 0.99 -32.65 -9.24
CA GLU A 66 1.58 -33.75 -8.45
C GLU A 66 0.54 -34.80 -8.03
N MET A 67 -0.72 -34.40 -7.89
CA MET A 67 -1.87 -35.28 -7.62
C MET A 67 -2.51 -35.87 -8.89
N ASP A 68 -1.89 -35.69 -10.07
CA ASP A 68 -2.40 -36.12 -11.37
C ASP A 68 -3.83 -35.58 -11.72
N GLU A 69 -4.26 -34.49 -11.08
CA GLU A 69 -5.59 -33.87 -11.34
C GLU A 69 -5.61 -33.04 -12.63
N ILE A 70 -4.45 -32.66 -13.14
CA ILE A 70 -4.26 -31.92 -14.39
C ILE A 70 -3.14 -32.56 -15.21
N SER A 71 -3.26 -32.49 -16.53
CA SER A 71 -2.19 -32.97 -17.42
C SER A 71 -1.01 -32.00 -17.41
N LYS A 72 0.14 -32.50 -17.87
CA LYS A 72 1.37 -31.72 -18.02
C LYS A 72 1.17 -30.52 -18.94
N GLU A 73 0.48 -30.68 -20.07
CA GLU A 73 0.23 -29.59 -21.02
C GLU A 73 -0.60 -28.48 -20.36
N LYS A 74 -1.61 -28.85 -19.58
CA LYS A 74 -2.47 -27.91 -18.85
C LYS A 74 -1.75 -27.23 -17.69
N TYR A 75 -0.81 -27.94 -17.05
CA TYR A 75 0.09 -27.36 -16.06
C TYR A 75 0.98 -26.29 -16.71
N GLU A 76 1.70 -26.64 -17.78
CA GLU A 76 2.63 -25.74 -18.47
C GLU A 76 1.93 -24.48 -19.04
N GLU A 77 0.73 -24.65 -19.62
CA GLU A 77 -0.08 -23.53 -20.12
C GLU A 77 -0.41 -22.52 -19.01
N LYS A 78 -0.89 -23.03 -17.87
CA LYS A 78 -1.30 -22.19 -16.74
C LYS A 78 -0.12 -21.60 -15.99
N GLU A 79 0.94 -22.38 -15.79
CA GLU A 79 2.17 -21.93 -15.15
C GLU A 79 2.74 -20.75 -15.92
N LYS A 80 2.82 -20.85 -17.25
CA LYS A 80 3.27 -19.76 -18.11
C LYS A 80 2.44 -18.50 -17.92
N ALA A 81 1.11 -18.60 -17.94
CA ALA A 81 0.22 -17.46 -17.75
C ALA A 81 0.39 -16.79 -16.37
N LEU A 82 0.57 -17.58 -15.31
CA LEU A 82 0.83 -17.08 -13.96
C LEU A 82 2.20 -16.39 -13.86
N MET A 83 3.22 -16.95 -14.51
CA MET A 83 4.56 -16.34 -14.57
C MET A 83 4.56 -15.01 -15.32
N GLU A 84 3.86 -14.91 -16.46
CA GLU A 84 3.68 -13.65 -17.20
C GLU A 84 2.98 -12.59 -16.33
N ARG A 85 1.96 -12.96 -15.57
CA ARG A 85 1.28 -12.08 -14.60
C ARG A 85 2.23 -11.61 -13.50
N LEU A 86 3.07 -12.51 -12.97
CA LEU A 86 4.06 -12.18 -11.95
C LEU A 86 5.10 -11.17 -12.46
N GLU A 87 5.57 -11.35 -13.70
CA GLU A 87 6.48 -10.40 -14.36
C GLU A 87 5.83 -9.03 -14.56
N ALA A 88 4.57 -8.98 -14.99
CA ALA A 88 3.84 -7.73 -15.16
C ALA A 88 3.70 -6.97 -13.83
N ILE A 89 3.39 -7.68 -12.74
CA ILE A 89 3.32 -7.10 -11.39
C ILE A 89 4.67 -6.54 -10.95
N ARG A 90 5.77 -7.27 -11.21
CA ARG A 90 7.12 -6.82 -10.86
C ARG A 90 7.52 -5.56 -11.62
N LYS A 91 7.29 -5.53 -12.94
CA LYS A 91 7.55 -4.34 -13.77
C LYS A 91 6.78 -3.11 -13.27
N TYR A 92 5.52 -3.28 -12.91
CA TYR A 92 4.71 -2.18 -12.34
C TYR A 92 5.24 -1.64 -11.00
N LYS A 93 5.94 -2.46 -10.20
CA LYS A 93 6.57 -2.00 -8.93
C LYS A 93 7.93 -1.34 -9.12
N GLU A 94 8.62 -1.66 -10.21
CA GLU A 94 9.94 -1.11 -10.54
C GLU A 94 9.84 0.27 -11.23
N GLU A 95 8.68 0.60 -11.81
CA GLU A 95 8.33 1.93 -12.36
C GLU A 95 7.81 2.91 -11.27
#